data_AF-A0A957WI30-F1
#
_entry.id   AF-A0A957WI30-F1
#
_cell.length_a   1.000
_cell.length_b   1.000
_cell.length_c   1.000
_cell.angle_alpha   90.00
_cell.angle_beta   90.00
_cell.angle_gamma   90.00
#
_symmetry.space_group_name_H-M   'P 1'
#
loop_
_entity.id
_entity.type
_entity.pdbx_description
1 polymer ?
#
loop_
_entity_poly.entity_id
_entity_poly.type
_entity_poly.pdbx_seq_one_letter_code
_entity_poly.pdbx_strand_id
1 'polypeptide(L)'
;MQLHRLISYSLMTAGALASAKAILKRWQWEENNVIAAIMLDWDDVQAVATRAAGLADRTNGSGSPVEALLLIYKENGATHLSIPELTLDRLLARGELSVTQGNDPGRVYLQAQTSELAELVTTELQARLPQLQAQLTTAEKPLISFIGDLPAVAEVSLGFNPAHFDLAGRVGLAPVPRPVGFSWVQPEMIDRTLDQAAALGAKLIAVQGNMTPGFEFNIQHT
;
A
#
# COMPACT_ATOMS: atom_id res chain seq x y z
N MET A 1 52.68 -30.95 21.90
CA MET A 1 51.27 -31.32 21.64
C MET A 1 50.25 -30.62 22.56
N GLN A 2 50.63 -30.14 23.76
CA GLN A 2 49.70 -29.50 24.71
C GLN A 2 49.39 -28.01 24.41
N LEU A 3 50.33 -27.26 23.83
CA LEU A 3 50.17 -25.83 23.53
C LEU A 3 49.08 -25.56 22.48
N HIS A 4 49.02 -26.36 21.41
CA HIS A 4 47.99 -26.24 20.37
C HIS A 4 46.58 -26.47 20.93
N ARG A 5 46.41 -27.41 21.87
CA ARG A 5 45.11 -27.66 22.51
C ARG A 5 44.67 -26.49 23.38
N LEU A 6 45.59 -25.90 24.16
CA LEU A 6 45.31 -24.71 24.97
C LEU A 6 44.92 -23.50 24.10
N ILE A 7 45.60 -23.29 22.98
CA ILE A 7 45.29 -22.21 22.03
C ILE A 7 43.93 -22.47 21.35
N SER A 8 43.64 -23.70 20.94
CA SER A 8 42.34 -24.04 20.34
C SER A 8 41.18 -23.88 21.33
N TYR A 9 41.34 -24.29 22.59
CA TYR A 9 40.30 -24.12 23.60
C TYR A 9 40.06 -22.66 23.98
N SER A 10 41.11 -21.84 24.07
CA SER A 10 41.00 -20.40 24.34
C SER A 10 40.33 -19.65 23.18
N LEU A 11 40.64 -20.00 21.92
CA LEU A 11 39.94 -19.46 20.75
C LEU A 11 38.47 -19.88 20.70
N MET A 12 38.16 -21.14 21.01
CA MET A 12 36.77 -21.62 21.06
C MET A 12 35.96 -20.94 22.16
N THR A 13 36.53 -20.76 23.36
CA THR A 13 35.84 -20.05 24.45
C THR A 13 35.67 -18.56 24.15
N ALA A 14 36.68 -17.90 23.57
CA ALA A 14 36.54 -16.52 23.11
C ALA A 14 35.47 -16.36 22.02
N GLY A 15 35.42 -17.28 21.06
CA GLY A 15 34.39 -17.31 20.02
C GLY A 15 32.98 -17.56 20.58
N ALA A 16 32.85 -18.47 21.56
CA ALA A 16 31.59 -18.74 22.23
C ALA A 16 31.09 -17.54 23.04
N LEU A 17 31.98 -16.86 23.76
CA LEU A 17 31.66 -15.64 24.52
C LEU A 17 31.27 -14.47 23.60
N ALA A 18 31.99 -14.29 22.49
CA ALA A 18 31.65 -13.28 21.49
C ALA A 18 30.27 -13.55 20.85
N SER A 19 29.99 -14.80 20.52
CA SER A 19 28.70 -15.23 19.97
C SER A 19 27.56 -15.05 20.98
N ALA A 20 27.77 -15.43 22.23
CA ALA A 20 26.80 -15.23 23.31
C ALA A 20 26.49 -13.74 23.52
N LYS A 21 27.51 -12.87 23.49
CA LYS A 21 27.34 -11.41 23.60
C LYS A 21 26.58 -10.83 22.41
N ALA A 22 26.84 -11.31 21.19
CA ALA A 22 26.10 -10.91 20.00
C ALA A 22 24.62 -11.35 20.05
N ILE A 23 24.36 -12.57 20.52
CA ILE A 23 23.01 -13.10 20.72
C ILE A 23 22.27 -12.31 21.81
N LEU A 24 22.90 -12.03 22.96
CA LEU A 24 22.32 -11.21 24.02
C LEU A 24 22.01 -9.79 23.56
N LYS A 25 22.91 -9.16 22.79
CA LYS A 25 22.68 -7.83 22.23
C LYS A 25 21.53 -7.85 21.22
N ARG A 26 21.44 -8.89 20.38
CA ARG A 26 20.33 -9.08 19.44
C ARG A 26 19.02 -9.33 20.18
N TRP A 27 19.03 -10.15 21.23
CA TRP A 27 17.85 -10.45 22.04
C TRP A 27 17.36 -9.22 22.80
N GLN A 28 18.25 -8.42 23.39
CA GLN A 28 17.88 -7.14 24.02
C GLN A 28 17.41 -6.09 23.02
N TRP A 29 18.02 -6.06 21.83
CA TRP A 29 17.55 -5.21 20.75
C TRP A 29 16.17 -5.67 20.31
N GLU A 30 15.95 -6.96 20.07
CA GLU A 30 14.64 -7.52 19.77
C GLU A 30 13.66 -7.24 20.92
N GLU A 31 13.95 -7.50 22.19
CA GLU A 31 13.05 -7.21 23.32
C GLU A 31 12.59 -5.73 23.39
N ASN A 32 13.45 -4.80 22.96
CA ASN A 32 13.13 -3.37 22.86
C ASN A 32 12.67 -2.92 21.45
N ASN A 33 12.72 -3.80 20.46
CA ASN A 33 12.44 -3.54 19.04
C ASN A 33 11.67 -4.70 18.37
N VAL A 34 10.93 -5.54 19.12
CA VAL A 34 10.10 -6.64 18.60
C VAL A 34 8.89 -5.94 17.99
N ILE A 35 9.02 -5.62 16.71
CA ILE A 35 7.93 -5.10 15.89
C ILE A 35 7.43 -6.26 15.03
N ALA A 36 6.99 -7.35 15.67
CA ALA A 36 6.16 -8.31 14.97
C ALA A 36 4.81 -7.63 14.73
N ALA A 37 4.67 -6.99 13.57
CA ALA A 37 3.42 -6.38 13.15
C ALA A 37 2.50 -7.47 12.61
N ILE A 38 1.30 -7.58 13.17
CA ILE A 38 0.20 -8.33 12.53
C ILE A 38 -0.48 -7.32 11.61
N MET A 39 -0.15 -7.43 10.32
CA MET A 39 -0.65 -6.55 9.28
C MET A 39 -1.77 -7.25 8.53
N LEU A 40 -2.91 -6.59 8.43
CA LEU A 40 -4.04 -7.02 7.62
C LEU A 40 -3.87 -6.47 6.20
N ASP A 41 -4.27 -7.21 5.18
CA ASP A 41 -4.40 -6.68 3.81
C ASP A 41 -5.81 -6.11 3.61
N TRP A 42 -5.91 -4.86 3.16
CA TRP A 42 -7.18 -4.21 2.91
C TRP A 42 -8.08 -4.99 1.95
N ASP A 43 -7.52 -5.55 0.87
CA ASP A 43 -8.30 -6.28 -0.12
C ASP A 43 -8.90 -7.56 0.48
N ASP A 44 -8.13 -8.25 1.31
CA ASP A 44 -8.59 -9.44 2.03
C ASP A 44 -9.69 -9.08 3.04
N VAL A 45 -9.50 -8.00 3.82
CA VAL A 45 -10.51 -7.51 4.76
C VAL A 45 -11.79 -7.15 4.02
N GLN A 46 -11.70 -6.42 2.89
CA GLN A 46 -12.86 -6.04 2.09
C GLN A 46 -13.56 -7.29 1.52
N ALA A 47 -12.81 -8.24 0.98
CA ALA A 47 -13.35 -9.48 0.45
C ALA A 47 -14.03 -10.35 1.53
N VAL A 48 -13.48 -10.39 2.74
CA VAL A 48 -14.10 -11.06 3.88
C VAL A 48 -15.36 -10.31 4.30
N ALA A 49 -15.31 -8.99 4.46
CA ALA A 49 -16.47 -8.17 4.86
C ALA A 49 -17.66 -8.31 3.89
N THR A 50 -17.40 -8.33 2.57
CA THR A 50 -18.44 -8.55 1.55
C THR A 50 -19.09 -9.92 1.68
N ARG A 51 -18.31 -10.98 1.93
CA ARG A 51 -18.84 -12.35 2.15
C ARG A 51 -19.55 -12.48 3.50
N ALA A 52 -19.08 -11.72 4.47
CA ALA A 52 -19.53 -11.72 5.85
C ALA A 52 -20.62 -10.67 6.11
N ALA A 53 -21.37 -10.20 5.11
CA ALA A 53 -22.37 -9.14 5.28
C ALA A 53 -23.38 -9.38 6.44
N GLY A 54 -23.58 -10.63 6.88
CA GLY A 54 -24.37 -10.97 8.08
C GLY A 54 -23.66 -10.78 9.44
N LEU A 55 -22.38 -10.43 9.50
CA LEU A 55 -21.64 -10.11 10.73
C LEU A 55 -21.93 -8.69 11.22
N ALA A 56 -22.31 -7.76 10.33
CA ALA A 56 -22.68 -6.39 10.69
C ALA A 56 -23.90 -6.33 11.62
N ASP A 57 -24.76 -7.36 11.59
CA ASP A 57 -25.94 -7.49 12.45
C ASP A 57 -25.59 -7.83 13.92
N ARG A 58 -24.33 -8.20 14.22
CA ARG A 58 -23.86 -8.50 15.58
C ARG A 58 -23.23 -7.31 16.31
N THR A 59 -22.90 -6.25 15.58
CA THR A 59 -22.42 -5.01 16.16
C THR A 59 -23.57 -4.03 16.19
N ASN A 60 -24.14 -3.75 17.38
CA ASN A 60 -25.21 -2.78 17.63
C ASN A 60 -24.80 -1.30 17.31
N GLY A 61 -23.89 -1.07 16.36
CA GLY A 61 -23.27 0.22 16.06
C GLY A 61 -23.40 0.59 14.59
N SER A 62 -23.45 1.89 14.33
CA SER A 62 -23.63 2.55 13.02
C SER A 62 -22.42 2.44 12.07
N GLY A 63 -21.62 1.38 12.17
CA GLY A 63 -20.38 1.20 11.41
C GLY A 63 -20.57 0.40 10.12
N SER A 64 -19.65 0.55 9.17
CA SER A 64 -19.63 -0.32 7.98
C SER A 64 -19.21 -1.76 8.35
N PRO A 65 -19.60 -2.79 7.56
CA PRO A 65 -19.14 -4.18 7.81
C PRO A 65 -17.61 -4.32 7.85
N VAL A 66 -16.91 -3.50 7.07
CA VAL A 66 -15.43 -3.45 7.05
C VAL A 66 -14.90 -2.91 8.38
N GLU A 67 -15.47 -1.83 8.89
CA GLU A 67 -15.07 -1.22 10.17
C GLU A 67 -15.26 -2.18 11.35
N ALA A 68 -16.42 -2.85 11.41
CA ALA A 68 -16.70 -3.87 12.41
C ALA A 68 -15.66 -5.01 12.38
N LEU A 69 -15.32 -5.49 11.18
CA LEU A 69 -14.33 -6.55 10.99
C LEU A 69 -12.92 -6.09 11.41
N LEU A 70 -12.52 -4.86 11.07
CA LEU A 70 -11.25 -4.29 11.49
C LEU A 70 -11.15 -4.15 13.01
N LEU A 71 -12.23 -3.76 13.69
CA LEU A 71 -12.28 -3.70 15.15
C LEU A 71 -12.07 -5.08 15.78
N ILE A 72 -12.74 -6.12 15.24
CA ILE A 72 -12.53 -7.51 15.69
C ILE A 72 -11.08 -7.92 15.51
N TYR A 73 -10.48 -7.66 14.34
CA TYR A 73 -9.07 -8.00 14.13
C TYR A 73 -8.14 -7.22 15.06
N LYS A 74 -8.43 -5.95 15.31
CA LYS A 74 -7.68 -5.11 16.25
C LYS A 74 -7.73 -5.67 17.68
N GLU A 75 -8.91 -6.05 18.15
CA GLU A 75 -9.10 -6.71 19.46
C GLU A 75 -8.35 -8.04 19.55
N ASN A 76 -8.13 -8.72 18.42
CA ASN A 76 -7.38 -9.97 18.32
C ASN A 76 -5.90 -9.78 17.97
N GLY A 77 -5.37 -8.55 18.10
CA GLY A 77 -3.94 -8.28 18.04
C GLY A 77 -3.41 -7.75 16.70
N ALA A 78 -4.27 -7.49 15.71
CA ALA A 78 -3.85 -6.75 14.52
C ALA A 78 -3.33 -5.35 14.92
N THR A 79 -2.19 -4.96 14.36
CA THR A 79 -1.54 -3.68 14.68
C THR A 79 -1.51 -2.73 13.49
N HIS A 80 -1.52 -3.26 12.26
CA HIS A 80 -1.37 -2.48 11.04
C HIS A 80 -2.41 -2.88 9.99
N LEU A 81 -2.69 -1.96 9.07
CA LEU A 81 -3.52 -2.19 7.90
C LEU A 81 -2.73 -1.80 6.64
N SER A 82 -2.45 -2.78 5.79
CA SER A 82 -1.85 -2.56 4.48
C SER A 82 -2.90 -1.99 3.53
N ILE A 83 -2.67 -0.79 3.01
CA ILE A 83 -3.60 -0.09 2.14
C ILE A 83 -3.00 -0.03 0.73
N PRO A 84 -3.58 -0.73 -0.26
CA PRO A 84 -3.07 -0.69 -1.62
C PRO A 84 -3.26 0.70 -2.22
N GLU A 85 -2.29 1.06 -3.04
CA GLU A 85 -2.45 2.13 -4.01
C GLU A 85 -3.58 1.81 -4.99
N LEU A 86 -4.30 2.84 -5.42
CA LEU A 86 -5.34 2.73 -6.41
C LEU A 86 -4.72 2.54 -7.80
N THR A 87 -5.37 1.72 -8.62
CA THR A 87 -5.09 1.57 -10.04
C THR A 87 -6.40 1.53 -10.80
N LEU A 88 -6.39 1.81 -12.11
CA LEU A 88 -7.60 1.72 -12.93
C LEU A 88 -8.17 0.30 -12.90
N ASP A 89 -7.33 -0.73 -12.98
CA ASP A 89 -7.76 -2.13 -12.93
C ASP A 89 -8.46 -2.48 -11.62
N ARG A 90 -7.93 -2.02 -10.48
CA ARG A 90 -8.57 -2.22 -9.17
C ARG A 90 -9.93 -1.52 -9.10
N LEU A 91 -10.01 -0.28 -9.57
CA LEU A 91 -11.26 0.48 -9.57
C LEU A 91 -12.30 -0.12 -10.51
N LEU A 92 -11.89 -0.63 -11.67
CA LEU A 92 -12.75 -1.36 -12.62
C LEU A 92 -13.24 -2.69 -12.03
N ALA A 93 -12.34 -3.46 -11.41
CA ALA A 93 -12.68 -4.75 -10.80
C ALA A 93 -13.67 -4.60 -9.63
N ARG A 94 -13.61 -3.49 -8.89
CA ARG A 94 -14.56 -3.14 -7.82
C ARG A 94 -15.84 -2.49 -8.35
N GLY A 95 -15.90 -2.16 -9.64
CA GLY A 95 -17.02 -1.45 -10.27
C GLY A 95 -17.11 0.03 -9.92
N GLU A 96 -16.11 0.59 -9.24
CA GLU A 96 -16.03 2.03 -8.91
C GLU A 96 -15.82 2.89 -10.17
N LEU A 97 -15.20 2.30 -11.19
CA LEU A 97 -15.16 2.79 -12.56
C LEU A 97 -15.83 1.78 -13.50
N SER A 98 -16.36 2.28 -14.62
CA SER A 98 -16.89 1.45 -15.70
C SER A 98 -16.50 2.02 -17.06
N VAL A 99 -16.17 1.14 -18.02
CA VAL A 99 -15.88 1.56 -19.38
C VAL A 99 -17.19 1.90 -20.10
N THR A 100 -17.23 3.05 -20.75
CA THR A 100 -18.39 3.49 -21.54
C THR A 100 -17.97 3.90 -22.95
N GLN A 101 -18.93 4.01 -23.86
CA GLN A 101 -18.70 4.64 -25.15
C GLN A 101 -18.71 6.16 -25.01
N GLY A 102 -17.89 6.82 -25.83
CA GLY A 102 -17.90 8.27 -25.98
C GLY A 102 -17.86 8.68 -27.45
N ASN A 103 -17.75 9.98 -27.68
CA ASN A 103 -17.96 10.56 -29.01
C ASN A 103 -16.72 10.50 -29.91
N ASP A 104 -15.54 10.35 -29.33
CA ASP A 104 -14.25 10.27 -30.04
C ASP A 104 -13.68 8.85 -29.97
N PRO A 105 -13.58 8.12 -31.10
CA PRO A 105 -13.06 6.76 -31.12
C PRO A 105 -11.56 6.65 -30.77
N GLY A 106 -10.82 7.77 -30.74
CA GLY A 106 -9.41 7.80 -30.31
C GLY A 106 -9.21 7.90 -28.79
N ARG A 107 -10.30 7.90 -28.01
CA ARG A 107 -10.27 8.10 -26.55
C ARG A 107 -10.94 6.95 -25.82
N VAL A 108 -10.37 6.62 -24.67
CA VAL A 108 -11.00 5.77 -23.65
C VAL A 108 -11.91 6.64 -22.79
N TYR A 109 -13.07 6.11 -22.42
CA TYR A 109 -14.04 6.78 -21.54
C TYR A 109 -14.37 5.91 -20.34
N LEU A 110 -14.15 6.46 -19.15
CA LEU A 110 -14.44 5.82 -17.87
C LEU A 110 -15.49 6.64 -17.12
N GLN A 111 -16.59 6.00 -16.75
CA GLN A 111 -17.61 6.57 -15.88
C GLN A 111 -17.29 6.21 -14.44
N ALA A 112 -17.14 7.22 -13.59
CA ALA A 112 -16.90 7.04 -12.16
C ALA A 112 -18.21 7.08 -11.37
N GLN A 113 -18.26 6.35 -10.25
CA GLN A 113 -19.42 6.36 -9.35
C GLN A 113 -19.59 7.71 -8.62
N THR A 114 -18.49 8.41 -8.34
CA THR A 114 -18.51 9.69 -7.62
C THR A 114 -17.63 10.73 -8.29
N SER A 115 -17.94 12.00 -8.04
CA SER A 115 -17.18 13.13 -8.60
C SER A 115 -15.78 13.22 -7.99
N GLU A 116 -15.64 12.92 -6.69
CA GLU A 116 -14.36 12.93 -5.99
C GLU A 116 -13.40 11.89 -6.57
N LEU A 117 -13.91 10.68 -6.87
CA LEU A 117 -13.13 9.66 -7.54
C LEU A 117 -12.70 10.11 -8.94
N ALA A 118 -13.62 10.74 -9.68
CA ALA A 118 -13.32 11.21 -11.03
C ALA A 118 -12.24 12.30 -11.06
N GLU A 119 -12.29 13.23 -10.10
CA GLU A 119 -11.30 14.28 -9.91
C GLU A 119 -9.94 13.70 -9.52
N LEU A 120 -9.90 12.76 -8.58
CA LEU A 120 -8.68 12.07 -8.15
C LEU A 120 -8.03 11.34 -9.32
N VAL A 121 -8.80 10.51 -10.04
CA VAL A 121 -8.27 9.72 -11.17
C VAL A 121 -7.76 10.64 -12.27
N THR A 122 -8.51 11.69 -12.61
CA THR A 122 -8.09 12.63 -13.66
C THR A 122 -6.80 13.36 -13.28
N THR A 123 -6.73 13.84 -12.03
CA THR A 123 -5.56 14.57 -11.51
C THR A 123 -4.31 13.70 -11.50
N GLU A 124 -4.42 12.45 -11.04
CA GLU A 124 -3.28 11.53 -11.00
C GLU A 124 -2.85 11.07 -12.39
N LEU A 125 -3.79 10.82 -13.31
CA LEU A 125 -3.44 10.52 -14.71
C LEU A 125 -2.74 11.71 -15.38
N GLN A 126 -3.20 12.94 -15.14
CA GLN A 126 -2.53 14.13 -15.67
C GLN A 126 -1.13 14.34 -15.07
N ALA A 127 -0.97 14.08 -13.77
CA ALA A 127 0.31 14.25 -13.09
C ALA A 127 1.33 13.19 -13.50
N ARG A 128 0.90 11.94 -13.67
CA ARG A 128 1.80 10.80 -13.92
C ARG A 128 2.01 10.53 -15.42
N LEU A 129 1.00 10.80 -16.23
CA LEU A 129 1.03 10.57 -17.68
C LEU A 129 0.40 11.75 -18.46
N PRO A 130 1.03 12.94 -18.46
CA PRO A 130 0.50 14.14 -19.12
C PRO A 130 0.15 13.92 -20.61
N GLN A 131 0.85 13.03 -21.29
CA GLN A 131 0.64 12.68 -22.70
C GLN A 131 -0.71 12.02 -22.99
N LEU A 132 -1.39 11.45 -21.98
CA LEU A 132 -2.72 10.86 -22.17
C LEU A 132 -3.80 11.93 -22.34
N GLN A 133 -3.52 13.20 -22.03
CA GLN A 133 -4.49 14.30 -22.14
C GLN A 133 -5.81 13.97 -21.44
N ALA A 134 -5.71 13.43 -20.22
CA ALA A 134 -6.87 13.06 -19.41
C ALA A 134 -7.73 14.29 -19.12
N GLN A 135 -9.05 14.14 -19.25
CA GLN A 135 -10.04 15.20 -19.10
C GLN A 135 -11.24 14.68 -18.31
N LEU A 136 -11.75 15.52 -17.42
CA LEU A 136 -12.97 15.27 -16.66
C LEU A 136 -14.12 16.08 -17.27
N THR A 137 -15.25 15.42 -17.53
CA THR A 137 -16.53 16.06 -17.82
C THR A 137 -17.44 15.89 -16.62
N THR A 138 -17.78 17.01 -15.97
CA THR A 138 -18.67 17.07 -14.82
C THR A 138 -20.13 17.09 -15.30
N ALA A 139 -20.73 15.92 -15.42
CA ALA A 139 -22.16 15.71 -15.65
C ALA A 139 -22.79 14.98 -14.45
N GLU A 140 -24.11 14.69 -14.49
CA GLU A 140 -24.77 13.84 -13.47
C GLU A 140 -24.05 12.51 -13.21
N LYS A 141 -23.32 12.02 -14.22
CA LYS A 141 -22.38 10.91 -14.08
C LYS A 141 -20.99 11.39 -14.54
N PRO A 142 -20.02 11.54 -13.64
CA PRO A 142 -18.73 12.10 -13.98
C PRO A 142 -17.98 11.16 -14.94
N LEU A 143 -17.46 11.76 -16.01
CA LEU A 143 -16.85 11.04 -17.14
C LEU A 143 -15.41 11.46 -17.30
N ILE A 144 -14.50 10.50 -17.15
CA ILE A 144 -13.07 10.66 -17.40
C ILE A 144 -12.81 10.22 -18.84
N SER A 145 -12.03 10.97 -19.60
CA SER A 145 -11.61 10.57 -20.94
C SER A 145 -10.13 10.84 -21.19
N PHE A 146 -9.44 9.94 -21.87
CA PHE A 146 -8.02 10.09 -22.18
C PHE A 146 -7.63 9.35 -23.47
N ILE A 147 -6.52 9.76 -24.08
CA ILE A 147 -5.92 9.15 -25.27
C ILE A 147 -5.03 8.00 -24.82
N GLY A 148 -5.11 6.86 -25.51
CA GLY A 148 -4.26 5.70 -25.26
C GLY A 148 -5.06 4.42 -25.19
N ASP A 149 -4.42 3.38 -24.68
CA ASP A 149 -5.01 2.06 -24.53
C ASP A 149 -5.19 1.72 -23.04
N LEU A 150 -6.39 1.29 -22.66
CA LEU A 150 -6.74 1.05 -21.25
C LEU A 150 -5.84 -0.02 -20.59
N PRO A 151 -5.59 -1.19 -21.20
CA PRO A 151 -4.62 -2.16 -20.69
C PRO A 151 -3.21 -1.60 -20.44
N ALA A 152 -2.75 -0.64 -21.24
CA ALA A 152 -1.42 -0.07 -21.07
C ALA A 152 -1.32 0.87 -19.85
N VAL A 153 -2.44 1.42 -19.39
CA VAL A 153 -2.50 2.37 -18.26
C VAL A 153 -3.22 1.79 -17.04
N ALA A 154 -3.73 0.56 -17.15
CA ALA A 154 -4.49 -0.16 -16.14
C ALA A 154 -3.81 -0.19 -14.76
N GLU A 155 -2.50 -0.45 -14.76
CA GLU A 155 -1.65 -0.62 -13.58
C GLU A 155 -0.91 0.66 -13.18
N VAL A 156 -1.30 1.80 -13.73
CA VAL A 156 -0.74 3.09 -13.32
C VAL A 156 -1.25 3.41 -11.92
N SER A 157 -0.32 3.74 -11.03
CA SER A 157 -0.59 4.28 -9.71
C SER A 157 -1.48 5.51 -9.79
N LEU A 158 -2.53 5.56 -8.98
CA LEU A 158 -3.45 6.69 -8.81
C LEU A 158 -3.43 7.20 -7.37
N GLY A 159 -2.30 7.02 -6.67
CA GLY A 159 -2.18 7.36 -5.25
C GLY A 159 -3.10 6.52 -4.36
N PHE A 160 -3.39 7.01 -3.16
CA PHE A 160 -4.11 6.24 -2.15
C PHE A 160 -5.49 6.83 -1.86
N ASN A 161 -6.45 5.98 -1.48
CA ASN A 161 -7.75 6.45 -0.98
C ASN A 161 -7.62 6.96 0.46
N PRO A 162 -7.80 8.27 0.74
CA PRO A 162 -7.66 8.82 2.09
C PRO A 162 -8.65 8.21 3.09
N ALA A 163 -9.85 7.83 2.64
CA ALA A 163 -10.87 7.26 3.51
C ALA A 163 -10.42 5.94 4.15
N HIS A 164 -9.55 5.17 3.49
CA HIS A 164 -8.99 3.93 4.05
C HIS A 164 -7.98 4.23 5.18
N PHE A 165 -7.19 5.30 5.04
CA PHE A 165 -6.24 5.74 6.05
C PHE A 165 -6.97 6.27 7.29
N ASP A 166 -8.00 7.09 7.06
CA ASP A 166 -8.83 7.60 8.14
C ASP A 166 -9.53 6.46 8.89
N LEU A 167 -10.04 5.44 8.17
CA LEU A 167 -10.65 4.27 8.80
C LEU A 167 -9.64 3.49 9.64
N ALA A 168 -8.43 3.26 9.13
CA ALA A 168 -7.37 2.61 9.90
C ALA A 168 -7.09 3.37 11.20
N GLY A 169 -6.94 4.69 11.11
CA GLY A 169 -6.73 5.57 12.26
C GLY A 169 -7.87 5.52 13.29
N ARG A 170 -9.12 5.57 12.84
CA ARG A 170 -10.31 5.47 13.72
C ARG A 170 -10.37 4.14 14.47
N VAL A 171 -9.98 3.04 13.83
CA VAL A 171 -9.95 1.70 14.43
C VAL A 171 -8.69 1.47 15.29
N GLY A 172 -7.72 2.40 15.26
CA GLY A 172 -6.47 2.27 16.02
C GLY A 172 -5.46 1.29 15.38
N LEU A 173 -5.55 1.10 14.06
CA LEU A 173 -4.56 0.39 13.24
C LEU A 173 -3.63 1.42 12.60
N ALA A 174 -2.32 1.13 12.59
CA ALA A 174 -1.36 1.95 11.88
C ALA A 174 -1.48 1.70 10.36
N PRO A 175 -1.73 2.72 9.53
CA PRO A 175 -1.82 2.54 8.09
C PRO A 175 -0.44 2.29 7.49
N VAL A 176 -0.37 1.33 6.57
CA VAL A 176 0.83 0.97 5.82
C VAL A 176 0.51 1.03 4.32
N PRO A 177 0.80 2.13 3.62
CA PRO A 177 0.67 2.21 2.17
C PRO A 177 1.43 1.07 1.47
N ARG A 178 0.80 0.55 0.42
CA ARG A 178 1.37 -0.46 -0.47
C ARG A 178 1.36 0.05 -1.92
N PRO A 179 2.44 0.72 -2.35
CA PRO A 179 2.59 1.21 -3.72
C PRO A 179 2.57 0.08 -4.76
N VAL A 180 2.12 0.39 -5.97
CA VAL A 180 2.30 -0.48 -7.14
C VAL A 180 3.66 -0.19 -7.80
N GLY A 181 4.52 -1.21 -7.89
CA GLY A 181 5.90 -1.03 -8.37
C GLY A 181 6.04 -0.80 -9.88
N PHE A 182 4.99 -1.05 -10.67
CA PHE A 182 5.05 -0.99 -12.14
C PHE A 182 5.09 0.45 -12.69
N SER A 183 4.79 1.46 -11.87
CA SER A 183 4.59 2.85 -12.33
C SER A 183 5.79 3.78 -12.13
N TRP A 184 6.93 3.29 -11.64
CA TRP A 184 8.10 4.12 -11.35
C TRP A 184 9.08 4.19 -12.51
N VAL A 185 8.58 4.62 -13.68
CA VAL A 185 9.43 4.85 -14.86
C VAL A 185 10.42 6.00 -14.63
N GLN A 186 10.04 6.96 -13.78
CA GLN A 186 10.82 8.15 -13.46
C GLN A 186 10.97 8.30 -11.93
N PRO A 187 12.12 8.77 -11.42
CA PRO A 187 12.34 8.98 -9.98
C PRO A 187 11.26 9.85 -9.31
N GLU A 188 10.76 10.86 -10.01
CA GLU A 188 9.75 11.80 -9.52
C GLU A 188 8.43 11.09 -9.16
N MET A 189 8.15 9.92 -9.77
CA MET A 189 6.96 9.12 -9.47
C MET A 189 7.11 8.38 -8.14
N ILE A 190 8.33 8.03 -7.75
CA ILE A 190 8.63 7.46 -6.43
C ILE A 190 8.39 8.56 -5.39
N ASP A 191 9.03 9.72 -5.56
CA ASP A 191 8.91 10.84 -4.63
C ASP A 191 7.45 11.26 -4.46
N ARG A 192 6.69 11.39 -5.55
CA ARG A 192 5.24 11.68 -5.49
C ARG A 192 4.48 10.66 -4.64
N THR A 193 4.77 9.38 -4.81
CA THR A 193 4.10 8.29 -4.07
C THR A 193 4.45 8.33 -2.59
N LEU A 194 5.72 8.61 -2.26
CA LEU A 194 6.20 8.77 -0.89
C LEU A 194 5.59 10.02 -0.23
N ASP A 195 5.52 11.13 -0.94
CA ASP A 195 4.89 12.37 -0.47
C ASP A 195 3.40 12.18 -0.21
N GLN A 196 2.69 11.49 -1.10
CA GLN A 196 1.28 11.14 -0.91
C GLN A 196 1.08 10.26 0.33
N ALA A 197 1.91 9.24 0.50
CA ALA A 197 1.89 8.37 1.68
C ALA A 197 2.16 9.17 2.98
N ALA A 198 3.17 10.03 2.97
CA ALA A 198 3.56 10.85 4.11
C ALA A 198 2.45 11.86 4.47
N ALA A 199 1.82 12.49 3.48
CA ALA A 199 0.70 13.40 3.67
C ALA A 199 -0.51 12.72 4.34
N LEU A 200 -0.67 11.41 4.15
CA LEU A 200 -1.69 10.58 4.80
C LEU A 200 -1.26 10.02 6.17
N GLY A 201 -0.12 10.47 6.70
CA GLY A 201 0.37 10.10 8.02
C GLY A 201 1.06 8.73 8.09
N ALA A 202 1.39 8.13 6.94
CA ALA A 202 2.13 6.88 6.90
C ALA A 202 3.54 7.06 7.48
N LYS A 203 3.97 6.10 8.29
CA LYS A 203 5.34 6.03 8.83
C LYS A 203 6.14 4.85 8.26
N LEU A 204 5.44 3.89 7.67
CA LEU A 204 5.98 2.66 7.11
C LEU A 204 5.35 2.46 5.74
N ILE A 205 6.10 1.85 4.83
CA ILE A 205 5.64 1.53 3.48
C ILE A 205 5.91 0.05 3.23
N ALA A 206 4.90 -0.68 2.77
CA ALA A 206 5.05 -2.06 2.35
C ALA A 206 5.26 -2.11 0.84
N VAL A 207 6.43 -2.53 0.40
CA VAL A 207 6.71 -2.72 -1.03
C VAL A 207 6.50 -4.19 -1.37
N GLN A 208 5.57 -4.49 -2.27
CA GLN A 208 5.31 -5.86 -2.72
C GLN A 208 6.10 -6.14 -4.01
N GLY A 209 7.12 -6.99 -3.91
CA GLY A 209 7.93 -7.45 -5.05
C GLY A 209 9.33 -7.92 -4.65
N ASN A 210 10.03 -8.58 -5.56
CA ASN A 210 11.48 -8.89 -5.43
C ASN A 210 12.37 -7.66 -5.64
N MET A 211 11.78 -6.49 -5.93
CA MET A 211 12.51 -5.26 -6.19
C MET A 211 12.59 -4.45 -4.89
N THR A 212 13.77 -4.50 -4.28
CA THR A 212 14.17 -3.54 -3.27
C THR A 212 14.19 -2.15 -3.93
N PRO A 213 13.50 -1.13 -3.39
CA PRO A 213 13.69 0.25 -3.83
C PRO A 213 15.20 0.56 -3.80
N GLY A 214 15.76 0.95 -4.95
CA GLY A 214 17.18 1.28 -5.08
C GLY A 214 18.07 0.27 -5.83
N PHE A 215 17.56 -0.83 -6.38
CA PHE A 215 18.42 -1.77 -7.14
C PHE A 215 18.66 -1.41 -8.62
N GLU A 216 17.93 -0.45 -9.19
CA GLU A 216 18.27 0.17 -10.49
C GLU A 216 18.33 1.70 -10.48
N PHE A 217 18.01 2.35 -9.35
CA PHE A 217 18.20 3.79 -9.20
C PHE A 217 19.49 4.04 -8.41
N ASN A 218 20.54 4.33 -9.16
CA ASN A 218 21.80 4.84 -8.65
C ASN A 218 21.52 6.22 -8.01
N ILE A 219 21.13 6.24 -6.73
CA ILE A 219 21.01 7.48 -5.96
C ILE A 219 22.44 7.96 -5.72
N GLN A 220 22.97 8.73 -6.67
CA GLN A 220 24.20 9.47 -6.47
C GLN A 220 23.90 10.59 -5.47
N HIS A 221 24.33 10.38 -4.22
CA HIS A 221 24.42 11.46 -3.26
C HIS A 221 25.34 12.56 -3.84
N THR A 222 24.77 13.74 -4.07
CA THR A 222 25.51 14.99 -4.25
C THR A 222 25.50 15.78 -2.94
#